data_AF-A0A068V7P2-F1
#
_entry.id   AF-A0A068V7P2-F1
#
_cell.length_a   1.000
_cell.length_b   1.000
_cell.length_c   1.000
_cell.angle_alpha   90.00
_cell.angle_beta   90.00
_cell.angle_gamma   90.00
#
_symmetry.space_group_name_H-M   'P 1'
#
loop_
_entity.id
_entity.type
_entity.pdbx_description
1 polymer ?
#
loop_
_entity_poly.entity_id
_entity_poly.type
_entity_poly.pdbx_seq_one_letter_code
_entity_poly.pdbx_strand_id
1 'polypeptide(L)'
;MGDLHSSFRPTKTQIKAVIFDLDGTLLNTEQVTEGIMKEFLARYGKVADKEKENRRMGMTQKESVSAIIKDYDLPLTPEEFTQEIMPLYQGMWLKAKPLPGANRLMQHLHKHGVPLALASNSLRRNIDVKISHQQGWKEYFTVILGSDQVKSGKPAPDMFLEAAVIMGVQALDCLVIEDSLVGVKAGKAAGMNVVAVPSLQTETDKFSIADSVLHSLLEFQPELWGLPPFGDWVCNALPIEPIQMKALYSTGILHELSDDGTRLPDQLQGVYFGWARLDVDKIIKIVISITWERKCCSYGRKIQAFIINGSNENVYDEEMELLIVGFIRGSSCMGNTNNVEITDEDKLTADAALDLPVFSQDKCNSFLPEFAAGDSTQTKNK
;
A
#
# COMPACT_ATOMS: atom_id res chain seq x y z
N MET A 1 17.21 -27.75 -45.61
CA MET A 1 17.75 -28.15 -44.29
C MET A 1 18.15 -26.85 -43.62
N GLY A 2 17.38 -26.20 -42.77
CA GLY A 2 16.44 -26.66 -41.75
C GLY A 2 16.83 -25.85 -40.50
N ASP A 3 16.21 -24.68 -40.34
CA ASP A 3 16.49 -23.70 -39.29
C ASP A 3 16.31 -24.28 -37.88
N LEU A 4 17.32 -24.09 -37.04
CA LEU A 4 17.32 -24.38 -35.60
C LEU A 4 17.59 -23.10 -34.81
N HIS A 5 16.72 -22.11 -34.97
CA HIS A 5 16.53 -21.06 -33.96
C HIS A 5 15.29 -21.40 -33.14
N SER A 6 15.49 -22.26 -32.13
CA SER A 6 14.53 -22.45 -31.04
C SER A 6 14.52 -21.17 -30.19
N SER A 7 13.71 -20.19 -30.60
CA SER A 7 13.33 -19.08 -29.74
C SER A 7 12.30 -19.60 -28.72
N PHE A 8 12.78 -19.90 -27.52
CA PHE A 8 11.91 -20.17 -26.38
C PHE A 8 11.22 -18.85 -26.03
N ARG A 9 10.05 -18.58 -26.63
CA ARG A 9 9.13 -17.56 -26.12
C ARG A 9 8.53 -18.15 -24.84
N PRO A 10 8.66 -17.52 -23.67
CA PRO A 10 7.91 -17.96 -22.50
C PRO A 10 6.44 -17.95 -22.90
N THR A 11 5.75 -19.07 -22.72
CA THR A 11 4.29 -19.11 -22.87
C THR A 11 3.72 -18.04 -21.96
N LYS A 12 3.04 -17.05 -22.54
CA LYS A 12 2.41 -15.94 -21.81
C LYS A 12 1.57 -16.55 -20.68
N THR A 13 1.91 -16.24 -19.43
CA THR A 13 1.15 -16.71 -18.26
C THR A 13 -0.29 -16.24 -18.43
N GLN A 14 -1.25 -17.16 -18.45
CA GLN A 14 -2.67 -16.86 -18.66
C GLN A 14 -3.42 -17.07 -17.35
N ILE A 15 -3.41 -16.04 -16.50
CA ILE A 15 -4.12 -16.06 -15.23
C ILE A 15 -5.62 -16.02 -15.45
N LYS A 16 -6.35 -16.79 -14.65
CA LYS A 16 -7.82 -16.84 -14.63
C LYS A 16 -8.42 -16.32 -13.33
N ALA A 17 -7.69 -16.30 -12.22
CA ALA A 17 -8.17 -15.79 -10.94
C ALA A 17 -7.04 -15.12 -10.14
N VAL A 18 -7.42 -14.19 -9.26
CA VAL A 18 -6.47 -13.47 -8.39
C VAL A 18 -6.82 -13.70 -6.93
N ILE A 19 -5.82 -14.05 -6.13
CA ILE A 19 -5.95 -14.25 -4.69
C ILE A 19 -5.12 -13.18 -3.98
N PHE A 20 -5.78 -12.37 -3.16
CA PHE A 20 -5.12 -11.31 -2.40
C PHE A 20 -4.88 -11.74 -0.97
N ASP A 21 -3.72 -11.35 -0.42
CA ASP A 21 -3.62 -11.13 1.02
C ASP A 21 -4.35 -9.83 1.45
N LEU A 22 -4.55 -9.65 2.76
CA LEU A 22 -5.24 -8.50 3.32
C LEU A 22 -4.28 -7.48 3.94
N ASP A 23 -3.49 -7.93 4.92
CA ASP A 23 -2.80 -7.07 5.89
C ASP A 23 -1.48 -6.62 5.28
N GLY A 24 -1.29 -5.32 5.03
CA GLY A 24 -0.08 -4.83 4.34
C GLY A 24 -0.10 -5.01 2.82
N THR A 25 -1.08 -5.75 2.28
CA THR A 25 -1.30 -5.91 0.83
C THR A 25 -2.46 -5.06 0.30
N LEU A 26 -3.68 -5.26 0.81
CA LEU A 26 -4.86 -4.47 0.41
C LEU A 26 -5.15 -3.35 1.40
N LEU A 27 -4.87 -3.56 2.69
CA LEU A 27 -5.28 -2.69 3.78
C LEU A 27 -4.08 -2.35 4.67
N ASN A 28 -3.91 -1.07 4.99
CA ASN A 28 -2.80 -0.60 5.83
C ASN A 28 -3.09 -0.82 7.32
N THR A 29 -3.11 -2.08 7.74
CA THR A 29 -3.44 -2.46 9.12
C THR A 29 -2.27 -2.28 10.09
N GLU A 30 -1.03 -2.41 9.61
CA GLU A 30 0.17 -2.23 10.42
C GLU A 30 0.27 -0.79 10.95
N GLN A 31 0.10 0.20 10.09
CA GLN A 31 0.19 1.61 10.48
C GLN A 31 -0.83 1.99 11.56
N VAL A 32 -2.09 1.57 11.41
CA VAL A 32 -3.12 1.94 12.40
C VAL A 32 -3.00 1.17 13.71
N THR A 33 -2.24 0.09 13.74
CA THR A 33 -2.03 -0.72 14.95
C THR A 33 -0.65 -0.52 15.57
N GLU A 34 0.18 0.32 14.96
CA GLU A 34 1.46 0.77 15.48
C GLU A 34 1.25 1.36 16.89
N GLY A 35 2.08 0.94 17.84
CA GLY A 35 2.02 1.43 19.21
C GLY A 35 1.01 0.73 20.13
N ILE A 36 0.06 -0.07 19.64
CA ILE A 36 -0.89 -0.81 20.51
C ILE A 36 -0.13 -1.71 21.49
N MET A 37 0.89 -2.43 21.01
CA MET A 37 1.73 -3.28 21.87
C MET A 37 2.45 -2.46 22.95
N LYS A 38 2.96 -1.28 22.59
CA LYS A 38 3.63 -0.37 23.52
C LYS A 38 2.67 0.12 24.60
N GLU A 39 1.47 0.54 24.21
CA GLU A 39 0.43 0.98 25.15
C GLU A 39 -0.01 -0.17 26.07
N PHE A 40 -0.22 -1.36 25.51
CA PHE A 40 -0.60 -2.55 26.26
C PHE A 40 0.47 -2.92 27.30
N LEU A 41 1.74 -3.00 26.89
CA LEU A 41 2.85 -3.32 27.77
C LEU A 41 3.04 -2.29 28.90
N ALA A 42 2.77 -1.00 28.62
CA ALA A 42 2.85 0.06 29.63
C ALA A 42 1.87 -0.16 30.80
N ARG A 43 0.72 -0.80 30.56
CA ARG A 43 -0.26 -1.16 31.61
C ARG A 43 0.31 -2.16 32.63
N TYR A 44 1.32 -2.94 32.24
CA TYR A 44 2.05 -3.87 33.11
C TYR A 44 3.42 -3.33 33.54
N GLY A 45 3.69 -2.04 33.34
CA GLY A 45 4.98 -1.41 33.66
C GLY A 45 6.13 -1.90 32.79
N LYS A 46 5.84 -2.41 31.58
CA LYS A 46 6.85 -2.93 30.65
C LYS A 46 7.07 -1.93 29.50
N VAL A 47 8.28 -1.93 28.95
CA VAL A 47 8.66 -1.10 27.80
C VAL A 47 8.84 -2.00 26.59
N ALA A 48 8.20 -1.65 25.48
CA ALA A 48 8.35 -2.38 24.23
C ALA A 48 9.80 -2.37 23.74
N ASP A 49 10.29 -3.54 23.34
CA ASP A 49 11.63 -3.79 22.84
C ASP A 49 11.55 -4.22 21.37
N LYS A 50 12.17 -3.40 20.51
CA LYS A 50 12.15 -3.57 19.06
C LYS A 50 12.92 -4.81 18.60
N GLU A 51 13.97 -5.23 19.31
CA GLU A 51 14.69 -6.46 18.97
C GLU A 51 13.87 -7.71 19.28
N LYS A 52 13.14 -7.69 20.41
CA LYS A 52 12.18 -8.76 20.72
C LYS A 52 11.07 -8.84 19.68
N GLU A 53 10.58 -7.70 19.21
CA GLU A 53 9.58 -7.62 18.13
C GLU A 53 10.09 -8.18 16.81
N ASN A 54 11.27 -7.75 16.37
CA ASN A 54 11.90 -8.26 15.15
C ASN A 54 12.11 -9.78 15.19
N ARG A 55 12.44 -10.36 16.36
CA ARG A 55 12.60 -11.82 16.53
C ARG A 55 11.29 -12.60 16.41
N ARG A 56 10.14 -11.95 16.57
CA ARG A 56 8.81 -12.58 16.41
C ARG A 56 8.30 -12.57 14.97
N MET A 57 8.97 -11.86 14.06
CA MET A 57 8.59 -11.83 12.66
C MET A 57 8.58 -13.24 12.06
N GLY A 58 7.44 -13.64 11.49
CA GLY A 58 7.24 -14.96 10.89
C GLY A 58 6.80 -16.08 11.85
N MET A 59 6.59 -15.78 13.14
CA MET A 59 5.94 -16.71 14.08
C MET A 59 4.44 -16.84 13.78
N THR A 60 3.86 -17.99 14.12
CA THR A 60 2.40 -18.11 14.19
C THR A 60 1.83 -17.22 15.31
N GLN A 61 0.54 -16.88 15.24
CA GLN A 61 -0.10 -16.06 16.28
C GLN A 61 0.05 -16.67 17.68
N LYS A 62 -0.13 -18.00 17.81
CA LYS A 62 -0.02 -18.71 19.09
C LYS A 62 1.39 -18.67 19.67
N GLU A 63 2.40 -18.85 18.82
CA GLU A 63 3.81 -18.73 19.20
C GLU A 63 4.14 -17.29 19.60
N SER A 64 3.66 -16.31 18.84
CA SER A 64 3.90 -14.89 19.10
C SER A 64 3.30 -14.45 20.45
N VAL A 65 2.05 -14.83 20.74
CA VAL A 65 1.42 -14.55 22.05
C VAL A 65 2.21 -15.17 23.19
N SER A 66 2.59 -16.45 23.06
CA SER A 66 3.35 -17.16 24.08
C SER A 66 4.75 -16.55 24.28
N ALA A 67 5.38 -16.11 23.20
CA ALA A 67 6.66 -15.41 23.23
C ALA A 67 6.53 -14.04 23.92
N ILE A 68 5.50 -13.24 23.63
CA ILE A 68 5.29 -11.93 24.26
C ILE A 68 5.11 -12.07 25.77
N ILE A 69 4.26 -12.99 26.22
CA ILE A 69 4.01 -13.22 27.66
C ILE A 69 5.33 -13.57 28.36
N LYS A 70 6.13 -14.45 27.78
CA LYS A 70 7.43 -14.85 28.31
C LYS A 70 8.47 -13.73 28.26
N ASP A 71 8.56 -13.03 27.14
CA ASP A 71 9.55 -11.98 26.86
C ASP A 71 9.45 -10.79 27.82
N TYR A 72 8.24 -10.52 28.31
CA TYR A 72 7.94 -9.40 29.20
C TYR A 72 7.51 -9.83 30.60
N ASP A 73 7.56 -11.12 30.92
CA ASP A 73 7.09 -11.70 32.18
C ASP A 73 5.68 -11.19 32.55
N LEU A 74 4.74 -11.31 31.61
CA LEU A 74 3.37 -10.86 31.81
C LEU A 74 2.61 -11.85 32.71
N PRO A 75 1.81 -11.38 33.67
CA PRO A 75 1.03 -12.24 34.56
C PRO A 75 -0.29 -12.68 33.90
N LEU A 76 -0.23 -13.17 32.66
CA LEU A 76 -1.38 -13.54 31.84
C LEU A 76 -1.21 -14.91 31.22
N THR A 77 -2.32 -15.63 31.04
CA THR A 77 -2.43 -16.74 30.10
C THR A 77 -2.53 -16.23 28.65
N PRO A 78 -2.23 -17.07 27.63
CA PRO A 78 -2.44 -16.71 26.22
C PRO A 78 -3.88 -16.27 25.90
N GLU A 79 -4.86 -16.89 26.54
CA GLU A 79 -6.27 -16.58 26.40
C GLU A 79 -6.59 -15.20 26.98
N GLU A 80 -6.15 -14.90 28.21
CA GLU A 80 -6.33 -13.58 28.84
C GLU A 80 -5.62 -12.47 28.04
N PHE A 81 -4.37 -12.69 27.62
CA PHE A 81 -3.64 -11.75 26.76
C PHE A 81 -4.44 -11.41 25.50
N THR A 82 -4.96 -12.44 24.83
CA THR A 82 -5.75 -12.26 23.61
C THR A 82 -7.05 -11.51 23.90
N GLN A 83 -7.74 -11.82 25.01
CA GLN A 83 -8.97 -11.14 25.41
C GLN A 83 -8.75 -9.66 25.71
N GLU A 84 -7.63 -9.30 26.33
CA GLU A 84 -7.33 -7.92 26.70
C GLU A 84 -6.84 -7.07 25.52
N ILE A 85 -5.99 -7.62 24.64
CA ILE A 85 -5.36 -6.84 23.57
C ILE A 85 -6.24 -6.71 22.32
N MET A 86 -7.06 -7.72 22.01
CA MET A 86 -7.86 -7.75 20.78
C MET A 86 -8.85 -6.59 20.60
N PRO A 87 -9.56 -6.12 21.64
CA PRO A 87 -10.43 -4.95 21.50
C PRO A 87 -9.69 -3.68 21.06
N LEU A 88 -8.43 -3.51 21.49
CA LEU A 88 -7.59 -2.37 21.08
C LEU A 88 -7.30 -2.44 19.58
N TYR A 89 -6.92 -3.62 19.08
CA TYR A 89 -6.72 -3.86 17.65
C TYR A 89 -7.99 -3.63 16.84
N GLN A 90 -9.13 -4.20 17.28
CA GLN A 90 -10.39 -4.09 16.56
C GLN A 90 -10.86 -2.63 16.45
N GLY A 91 -10.71 -1.83 17.49
CA GLY A 91 -11.04 -0.40 17.47
C GLY A 91 -10.21 0.39 16.45
N MET A 92 -8.94 0.02 16.28
CA MET A 92 -8.04 0.68 15.34
C MET A 92 -8.18 0.21 13.90
N TRP A 93 -8.52 -1.07 13.65
CA TRP A 93 -8.73 -1.59 12.30
C TRP A 93 -9.84 -0.85 11.54
N LEU A 94 -10.83 -0.28 12.23
CA LEU A 94 -11.87 0.54 11.60
C LEU A 94 -11.34 1.81 10.94
N LYS A 95 -10.14 2.25 11.33
CA LYS A 95 -9.44 3.41 10.76
C LYS A 95 -8.49 3.04 9.63
N ALA A 96 -8.30 1.74 9.36
CA ALA A 96 -7.38 1.28 8.33
C ALA A 96 -7.88 1.71 6.95
N LYS A 97 -6.98 2.33 6.18
CA LYS A 97 -7.26 2.74 4.80
C LYS A 97 -6.76 1.70 3.81
N PRO A 98 -7.43 1.52 2.65
CA PRO A 98 -6.89 0.78 1.53
C PRO A 98 -5.50 1.28 1.15
N LEU A 99 -4.63 0.36 0.74
CA LEU A 99 -3.33 0.73 0.21
C LEU A 99 -3.46 1.32 -1.21
N PRO A 100 -2.53 2.21 -1.62
CA PRO A 100 -2.60 2.84 -2.94
C PRO A 100 -2.72 1.81 -4.07
N GLY A 101 -3.78 1.92 -4.88
CA GLY A 101 -4.07 1.02 -6.00
C GLY A 101 -4.93 -0.21 -5.65
N ALA A 102 -5.17 -0.52 -4.38
CA ALA A 102 -5.96 -1.70 -3.97
C ALA A 102 -7.40 -1.67 -4.52
N ASN A 103 -8.13 -0.58 -4.26
CA ASN A 103 -9.51 -0.42 -4.74
C ASN A 103 -9.57 -0.44 -6.27
N ARG A 104 -8.68 0.32 -6.93
CA ARG A 104 -8.57 0.37 -8.39
C ARG A 104 -8.42 -1.02 -9.00
N LEU A 105 -7.47 -1.81 -8.48
CA LEU A 105 -7.18 -3.15 -8.97
C LEU A 105 -8.37 -4.10 -8.77
N MET A 106 -8.92 -4.16 -7.55
CA MET A 106 -10.05 -5.05 -7.27
C MET A 106 -11.29 -4.70 -8.08
N GLN A 107 -11.65 -3.41 -8.15
CA GLN A 107 -12.80 -2.96 -8.94
C GLN A 107 -12.63 -3.27 -10.42
N HIS A 108 -11.44 -3.04 -10.97
CA HIS A 108 -11.13 -3.33 -12.36
C HIS A 108 -11.27 -4.82 -12.67
N LEU A 109 -10.66 -5.69 -11.88
CA LEU A 109 -10.72 -7.13 -12.09
C LEU A 109 -12.14 -7.68 -11.91
N HIS A 110 -12.86 -7.23 -10.88
CA HIS A 110 -14.25 -7.61 -10.64
C HIS A 110 -15.16 -7.20 -11.80
N LYS A 111 -15.04 -5.96 -12.30
CA LYS A 111 -15.81 -5.45 -13.45
C LYS A 111 -15.60 -6.30 -14.71
N HIS A 112 -14.43 -6.91 -14.87
CA HIS A 112 -14.13 -7.79 -16.00
C HIS A 112 -14.43 -9.27 -15.73
N GLY A 113 -15.09 -9.58 -14.61
CA GLY A 113 -15.51 -10.95 -14.27
C GLY A 113 -14.36 -11.88 -13.90
N VAL A 114 -13.20 -11.34 -13.49
CA VAL A 114 -12.10 -12.15 -12.96
C VAL A 114 -12.47 -12.58 -11.54
N PRO A 115 -12.52 -13.90 -11.23
CA PRO A 115 -12.72 -14.39 -9.86
C PRO A 115 -11.64 -13.89 -8.91
N LEU A 116 -12.07 -13.37 -7.77
CA LEU A 116 -11.18 -12.85 -6.73
C LEU A 116 -11.38 -13.62 -5.43
N ALA A 117 -10.29 -13.90 -4.73
CA ALA A 117 -10.32 -14.42 -3.37
C ALA A 117 -9.50 -13.53 -2.43
N LEU A 118 -9.90 -13.52 -1.16
CA LEU A 118 -9.12 -12.95 -0.06
C LEU A 118 -8.67 -14.10 0.85
N ALA A 119 -7.38 -14.23 1.10
CA ALA A 119 -6.83 -15.27 1.96
C ALA A 119 -5.85 -14.65 2.95
N SER A 120 -6.13 -14.72 4.26
CA SER A 120 -5.31 -14.07 5.30
C SER A 120 -5.05 -15.02 6.47
N ASN A 121 -3.89 -14.86 7.12
CA ASN A 121 -3.58 -15.55 8.37
C ASN A 121 -4.40 -15.04 9.58
N SER A 122 -5.15 -13.96 9.41
CA SER A 122 -6.14 -13.51 10.38
C SER A 122 -7.29 -14.52 10.51
N LEU A 123 -7.89 -14.60 11.71
CA LEU A 123 -9.17 -15.32 11.89
C LEU A 123 -10.27 -14.66 11.05
N ARG A 124 -11.22 -15.44 10.54
CA ARG A 124 -12.31 -14.93 9.69
C ARG A 124 -13.06 -13.76 10.32
N ARG A 125 -13.42 -13.86 11.59
CA ARG A 125 -14.09 -12.77 12.33
C ARG A 125 -13.28 -11.46 12.35
N ASN A 126 -11.96 -11.54 12.37
CA ASN A 126 -11.09 -10.36 12.37
C ASN A 126 -10.97 -9.77 10.96
N ILE A 127 -10.94 -10.61 9.93
CA ILE A 127 -11.04 -10.17 8.53
C ILE A 127 -12.33 -9.38 8.33
N ASP A 128 -13.46 -9.92 8.80
CA ASP A 128 -14.77 -9.27 8.65
C ASP A 128 -14.82 -7.88 9.32
N VAL A 129 -14.16 -7.71 10.47
CA VAL A 129 -14.00 -6.38 11.13
C VAL A 129 -13.13 -5.46 10.27
N LYS A 130 -11.96 -5.91 9.83
CA LYS A 130 -11.01 -5.13 9.03
C LYS A 130 -11.62 -4.58 7.74
N ILE A 131 -12.43 -5.38 7.04
CA ILE A 131 -13.05 -4.98 5.78
C ILE A 131 -14.46 -4.38 5.94
N SER A 132 -14.98 -4.28 7.17
CA SER A 132 -16.39 -3.90 7.43
C SER A 132 -16.79 -2.53 6.87
N HIS A 133 -15.87 -1.58 6.86
CA HIS A 133 -16.10 -0.21 6.37
C HIS A 133 -15.68 -0.02 4.91
N GLN A 134 -15.15 -1.07 4.27
CA GLN A 134 -14.70 -1.01 2.90
C GLN A 134 -15.85 -1.30 1.94
N GLN A 135 -16.31 -0.25 1.26
CA GLN A 135 -17.48 -0.32 0.39
C GLN A 135 -17.24 -1.28 -0.78
N GLY A 136 -18.14 -2.25 -0.96
CA GLY A 136 -18.11 -3.22 -2.07
C GLY A 136 -17.12 -4.37 -1.91
N TRP A 137 -16.19 -4.34 -0.94
CA TRP A 137 -15.14 -5.37 -0.83
C TRP A 137 -15.69 -6.78 -0.67
N LYS A 138 -16.68 -6.97 0.21
CA LYS A 138 -17.30 -8.29 0.43
C LYS A 138 -17.95 -8.86 -0.83
N GLU A 139 -18.42 -8.01 -1.73
CA GLU A 139 -19.12 -8.37 -2.96
C GLU A 139 -18.13 -8.72 -4.09
N TYR A 140 -16.90 -8.19 -4.02
CA TYR A 140 -15.88 -8.46 -5.03
C TYR A 140 -15.28 -9.87 -4.92
N PHE A 141 -15.23 -10.43 -3.72
CA PHE A 141 -14.61 -11.73 -3.48
C PHE A 141 -15.60 -12.88 -3.65
N THR A 142 -15.24 -13.84 -4.50
CA THR A 142 -15.90 -15.15 -4.59
C THR A 142 -15.76 -15.91 -3.28
N VAL A 143 -14.61 -15.79 -2.61
CA VAL A 143 -14.34 -16.40 -1.32
C VAL A 143 -13.41 -15.55 -0.48
N ILE A 144 -13.67 -15.52 0.82
CA ILE A 144 -12.78 -14.97 1.84
C ILE A 144 -12.41 -16.14 2.76
N LEU A 145 -11.13 -16.32 3.07
CA LEU A 145 -10.61 -17.38 3.93
C LEU A 145 -9.74 -16.79 5.05
N GLY A 146 -10.10 -17.14 6.29
CA GLY A 146 -9.23 -16.94 7.46
C GLY A 146 -8.44 -18.20 7.80
N SER A 147 -7.44 -18.06 8.67
CA SER A 147 -6.59 -19.17 9.13
C SER A 147 -7.36 -20.27 9.87
N ASP A 148 -8.52 -19.96 10.44
CA ASP A 148 -9.43 -20.88 11.12
C ASP A 148 -10.31 -21.71 10.17
N GLN A 149 -10.26 -21.43 8.87
CA GLN A 149 -11.06 -22.12 7.84
C GLN A 149 -10.25 -23.15 7.05
N VAL A 150 -8.97 -23.36 7.41
CA VAL A 150 -8.05 -24.27 6.73
C VAL A 150 -7.25 -25.08 7.74
N LYS A 151 -6.66 -26.19 7.28
CA LYS A 151 -5.87 -27.07 8.17
C LYS A 151 -4.58 -26.40 8.63
N SER A 152 -3.92 -25.62 7.79
CA SER A 152 -2.69 -24.89 8.14
C SER A 152 -2.63 -23.53 7.42
N GLY A 153 -2.38 -22.47 8.18
CA GLY A 153 -2.18 -21.12 7.63
C GLY A 153 -0.85 -20.96 6.89
N LYS A 154 -0.63 -19.79 6.27
CA LYS A 154 0.64 -19.46 5.59
C LYS A 154 1.80 -19.63 6.59
N PRO A 155 2.93 -20.26 6.20
CA PRO A 155 3.41 -20.51 4.83
C PRO A 155 2.91 -21.82 4.19
N ALA A 156 1.99 -22.56 4.81
CA ALA A 156 1.36 -23.70 4.16
C ALA A 156 0.47 -23.23 2.99
N PRO A 157 0.34 -24.02 1.91
CA PRO A 157 -0.41 -23.63 0.71
C PRO A 157 -1.93 -23.74 0.87
N ASP A 158 -2.42 -24.32 1.97
CA ASP A 158 -3.79 -24.82 2.13
C ASP A 158 -4.85 -23.77 1.79
N MET A 159 -4.71 -22.52 2.24
CA MET A 159 -5.71 -21.48 1.95
C MET A 159 -5.73 -21.02 0.50
N PHE A 160 -4.59 -21.02 -0.19
CA PHE A 160 -4.56 -20.67 -1.60
C PHE A 160 -5.14 -21.81 -2.43
N LEU A 161 -4.82 -23.06 -2.10
CA LEU A 161 -5.41 -24.23 -2.74
C LEU A 161 -6.93 -24.29 -2.54
N GLU A 162 -7.41 -24.06 -1.33
CA GLU A 162 -8.84 -24.01 -1.01
C GLU A 162 -9.54 -22.88 -1.77
N ALA A 163 -8.93 -21.69 -1.85
CA ALA A 163 -9.47 -20.58 -2.63
C ALA A 163 -9.61 -20.93 -4.12
N ALA A 164 -8.60 -21.59 -4.72
CA ALA A 164 -8.66 -22.03 -6.12
C ALA A 164 -9.78 -23.06 -6.36
N VAL A 165 -9.97 -24.01 -5.44
CA VAL A 165 -11.05 -25.00 -5.49
C VAL A 165 -12.42 -24.30 -5.47
N ILE A 166 -12.63 -23.37 -4.53
CA ILE A 166 -13.91 -22.66 -4.39
C ILE A 166 -14.20 -21.77 -5.61
N MET A 167 -13.17 -21.14 -6.19
CA MET A 167 -13.28 -20.37 -7.42
C MET A 167 -13.43 -21.23 -8.69
N GLY A 168 -13.24 -22.55 -8.60
CA GLY A 168 -13.35 -23.48 -9.73
C GLY A 168 -12.22 -23.35 -10.76
N VAL A 169 -11.01 -22.97 -10.32
CA VAL A 169 -9.83 -22.77 -11.17
C VAL A 169 -8.67 -23.67 -10.76
N GLN A 170 -7.73 -23.91 -11.68
CA GLN A 170 -6.49 -24.63 -11.35
C GLN A 170 -5.52 -23.70 -10.63
N ALA A 171 -4.74 -24.24 -9.69
CA ALA A 171 -3.77 -23.44 -8.94
C ALA A 171 -2.74 -22.73 -9.85
N LEU A 172 -2.29 -23.40 -10.91
CA LEU A 172 -1.35 -22.82 -11.89
C LEU A 172 -1.94 -21.64 -12.69
N ASP A 173 -3.27 -21.52 -12.74
CA ASP A 173 -3.99 -20.41 -13.38
C ASP A 173 -4.28 -19.26 -12.38
N CYS A 174 -3.82 -19.36 -11.13
CA CYS A 174 -4.00 -18.34 -10.10
C CYS A 174 -2.78 -17.42 -9.99
N LEU A 175 -3.06 -16.15 -9.68
CA LEU A 175 -2.07 -15.16 -9.28
C LEU A 175 -2.30 -14.76 -7.83
N VAL A 176 -1.30 -14.94 -6.97
CA VAL A 176 -1.31 -14.46 -5.59
C VAL A 176 -0.66 -13.08 -5.53
N ILE A 177 -1.26 -12.15 -4.80
CA ILE A 177 -0.69 -10.83 -4.50
C ILE A 177 -0.48 -10.73 -2.99
N GLU A 178 0.76 -10.48 -2.57
CA GLU A 178 1.24 -10.66 -1.18
C GLU A 178 2.33 -9.66 -0.81
N ASP A 179 2.38 -9.19 0.43
CA ASP A 179 3.44 -8.31 0.94
C ASP A 179 4.48 -9.07 1.78
N SER A 180 4.17 -10.29 2.23
CA SER A 180 4.97 -11.02 3.21
C SER A 180 5.71 -12.20 2.60
N LEU A 181 6.95 -12.45 3.03
CA LEU A 181 7.70 -13.64 2.57
C LEU A 181 7.01 -14.95 2.98
N VAL A 182 6.28 -14.94 4.10
CA VAL A 182 5.49 -16.08 4.57
C VAL A 182 4.41 -16.42 3.55
N GLY A 183 3.69 -15.42 3.07
CA GLY A 183 2.64 -15.61 2.09
C GLY A 183 3.14 -15.88 0.68
N VAL A 184 4.23 -15.23 0.26
CA VAL A 184 4.90 -15.58 -1.00
C VAL A 184 5.31 -17.05 -1.02
N LYS A 185 5.90 -17.56 0.07
CA LYS A 185 6.23 -18.99 0.19
C LYS A 185 5.00 -19.89 0.09
N ALA A 186 3.88 -19.52 0.70
CA ALA A 186 2.62 -20.26 0.57
C ALA A 186 2.10 -20.28 -0.87
N GLY A 187 2.13 -19.15 -1.58
CA GLY A 187 1.70 -19.07 -2.99
C GLY A 187 2.57 -19.93 -3.90
N LYS A 188 3.90 -19.88 -3.74
CA LYS A 188 4.82 -20.75 -4.48
C LYS A 188 4.65 -22.23 -4.13
N ALA A 189 4.43 -22.56 -2.86
CA ALA A 189 4.15 -23.94 -2.43
C ALA A 189 2.83 -24.49 -2.99
N ALA A 190 1.86 -23.61 -3.28
CA ALA A 190 0.61 -23.96 -3.95
C ALA A 190 0.76 -24.13 -5.48
N GLY A 191 1.96 -23.88 -6.03
CA GLY A 191 2.21 -23.93 -7.48
C GLY A 191 1.63 -22.75 -8.26
N MET A 192 1.38 -21.63 -7.59
CA MET A 192 0.78 -20.43 -8.18
C MET A 192 1.84 -19.42 -8.65
N ASN A 193 1.41 -18.49 -9.49
CA ASN A 193 2.17 -17.28 -9.76
C ASN A 193 2.02 -16.30 -8.58
N VAL A 194 3.05 -15.53 -8.27
CA VAL A 194 3.06 -14.62 -7.12
C VAL A 194 3.65 -13.27 -7.49
N VAL A 195 2.89 -12.20 -7.23
CA VAL A 195 3.41 -10.83 -7.19
C VAL A 195 3.62 -10.44 -5.72
N ALA A 196 4.85 -10.07 -5.38
CA ALA A 196 5.17 -9.50 -4.08
C ALA A 196 5.03 -7.97 -4.10
N VAL A 197 4.44 -7.39 -3.04
CA VAL A 197 4.33 -5.94 -2.83
C VAL A 197 4.80 -5.61 -1.40
N PRO A 198 6.11 -5.68 -1.11
CA PRO A 198 6.60 -5.63 0.26
C PRO A 198 6.27 -4.32 0.97
N SER A 199 5.77 -4.41 2.20
CA SER A 199 5.51 -3.26 3.08
C SER A 199 6.80 -2.49 3.40
N LEU A 200 7.93 -3.21 3.54
CA LEU A 200 9.26 -2.63 3.71
C LEU A 200 10.10 -2.84 2.44
N GLN A 201 10.24 -1.79 1.65
CA GLN A 201 10.87 -1.83 0.33
C GLN A 201 12.37 -2.15 0.34
N THR A 202 13.01 -2.08 1.49
CA THR A 202 14.43 -2.42 1.65
C THR A 202 14.67 -3.92 1.78
N GLU A 203 13.60 -4.71 1.72
CA GLU A 203 13.65 -6.16 1.80
C GLU A 203 13.33 -6.85 0.46
N THR A 204 13.22 -6.11 -0.65
CA THR A 204 12.87 -6.65 -1.98
C THR A 204 13.73 -7.84 -2.39
N ASP A 205 15.03 -7.85 -2.05
CA ASP A 205 15.95 -8.97 -2.28
C ASP A 205 15.48 -10.30 -1.66
N LYS A 206 14.75 -10.23 -0.53
CA LYS A 206 14.19 -11.42 0.15
C LYS A 206 13.03 -12.05 -0.62
N PHE A 207 12.44 -11.33 -1.58
CA PHE A 207 11.29 -11.76 -2.37
C PHE A 207 11.68 -12.35 -3.73
N SER A 208 12.95 -12.71 -3.92
CA SER A 208 13.48 -13.31 -5.16
C SER A 208 12.79 -14.59 -5.64
N ILE A 209 11.99 -15.24 -4.79
CA ILE A 209 11.16 -16.40 -5.16
C ILE A 209 9.81 -16.03 -5.79
N ALA A 210 9.40 -14.77 -5.72
CA ALA A 210 8.20 -14.26 -6.37
C ALA A 210 8.45 -14.09 -7.88
N ASP A 211 7.38 -14.17 -8.67
CA ASP A 211 7.46 -14.03 -10.14
C ASP A 211 7.56 -12.55 -10.56
N SER A 212 7.11 -11.63 -9.71
CA SER A 212 7.32 -10.18 -9.84
C SER A 212 7.37 -9.53 -8.45
N VAL A 213 8.12 -8.46 -8.31
CA VAL A 213 8.15 -7.62 -7.10
C VAL A 213 7.79 -6.19 -7.50
N LEU A 214 6.80 -5.61 -6.85
CA LEU A 214 6.34 -4.23 -7.05
C LEU A 214 6.54 -3.44 -5.77
N HIS A 215 6.63 -2.12 -5.91
CA HIS A 215 6.69 -1.22 -4.75
C HIS A 215 5.30 -0.80 -4.28
N SER A 216 4.34 -0.79 -5.20
CA SER A 216 2.96 -0.38 -5.00
C SER A 216 2.03 -1.14 -5.94
N LEU A 217 0.76 -1.34 -5.55
CA LEU A 217 -0.27 -1.85 -6.46
C LEU A 217 -0.58 -0.89 -7.62
N LEU A 218 -0.17 0.38 -7.52
CA LEU A 218 -0.24 1.33 -8.63
C LEU A 218 0.64 0.92 -9.83
N GLU A 219 1.71 0.15 -9.59
CA GLU A 219 2.62 -0.34 -10.63
C GLU A 219 2.11 -1.61 -11.33
N PHE A 220 1.04 -2.22 -10.83
CA PHE A 220 0.55 -3.48 -11.36
C PHE A 220 0.06 -3.33 -12.80
N GLN A 221 0.53 -4.21 -13.69
CA GLN A 221 0.13 -4.28 -15.10
C GLN A 221 -0.58 -5.61 -15.39
N PRO A 222 -1.93 -5.64 -15.44
CA PRO A 222 -2.70 -6.87 -15.62
C PRO A 222 -2.33 -7.65 -16.89
N GLU A 223 -2.01 -6.95 -17.97
CA GLU A 223 -1.72 -7.51 -19.29
C GLU A 223 -0.46 -8.40 -19.34
N LEU A 224 0.48 -8.19 -18.40
CA LEU A 224 1.66 -9.05 -18.23
C LEU A 224 1.26 -10.46 -17.76
N TRP A 225 0.10 -10.58 -17.11
CA TRP A 225 -0.47 -11.81 -16.57
C TRP A 225 -1.62 -12.37 -17.42
N GLY A 226 -1.84 -11.80 -18.62
CA GLY A 226 -2.95 -12.18 -19.49
C GLY A 226 -4.33 -11.72 -18.97
N LEU A 227 -4.36 -10.83 -17.98
CA LEU A 227 -5.58 -10.20 -17.47
C LEU A 227 -5.95 -8.95 -18.30
N PRO A 228 -7.21 -8.48 -18.25
CA PRO A 228 -7.64 -7.29 -18.99
C PRO A 228 -6.82 -6.05 -18.60
N PRO A 229 -6.25 -5.30 -19.56
CA PRO A 229 -5.42 -4.13 -19.27
C PRO A 229 -6.24 -3.01 -18.63
N PHE A 230 -5.58 -2.18 -17.85
CA PHE A 230 -6.16 -0.91 -17.41
C PHE A 230 -6.37 0.04 -18.59
N GLY A 231 -7.40 0.88 -18.51
CA GLY A 231 -7.76 1.87 -19.55
C GLY A 231 -8.03 3.26 -18.99
N ASP A 232 -7.44 3.57 -17.84
CA ASP A 232 -7.74 4.73 -17.00
C ASP A 232 -6.58 5.72 -16.86
N TRP A 233 -5.48 5.50 -17.58
CA TRP A 233 -4.40 6.48 -17.71
C TRP A 233 -4.87 7.68 -18.53
N VAL A 234 -4.59 8.88 -18.05
CA VAL A 234 -4.95 10.15 -18.68
C VAL A 234 -3.69 11.01 -18.76
N CYS A 235 -3.31 11.42 -19.97
CA CYS A 235 -2.10 12.22 -20.20
C CYS A 235 -0.84 11.62 -19.55
N ASN A 236 -0.60 10.32 -19.72
CA ASN A 236 0.52 9.59 -19.10
C ASN A 236 0.58 9.64 -17.57
N ALA A 237 -0.54 9.96 -16.93
CA ALA A 237 -0.71 9.95 -15.48
C ALA A 237 -1.91 9.07 -15.08
N LEU A 238 -1.80 8.46 -13.91
CA LEU A 238 -2.84 7.67 -13.29
C LEU A 238 -3.54 8.49 -12.18
N PRO A 239 -4.86 8.73 -12.27
CA PRO A 239 -5.64 9.23 -11.13
C PRO A 239 -5.58 8.25 -9.96
N ILE A 240 -5.31 8.77 -8.76
CA ILE A 240 -5.31 7.98 -7.52
C ILE A 240 -6.34 8.53 -6.54
N GLU A 241 -6.69 7.71 -5.54
CA GLU A 241 -7.42 8.22 -4.38
C GLU A 241 -6.59 9.33 -3.72
N PRO A 242 -7.14 10.53 -3.48
CA PRO A 242 -6.36 11.64 -2.98
C PRO A 242 -5.72 11.34 -1.63
N ILE A 243 -4.43 11.64 -1.51
CA ILE A 243 -3.65 11.45 -0.28
C ILE A 243 -3.26 12.83 0.26
N GLN A 244 -3.72 13.12 1.47
CA GLN A 244 -3.38 14.34 2.20
C GLN A 244 -2.14 14.12 3.08
N MET A 245 -1.29 15.13 3.17
CA MET A 245 -0.19 15.16 4.12
C MET A 245 0.20 16.60 4.48
N LYS A 246 0.77 16.77 5.67
CA LYS A 246 1.46 18.00 6.08
C LYS A 246 2.96 17.77 6.09
N ALA A 247 3.72 18.75 5.65
CA ALA A 247 5.17 18.68 5.67
C ALA A 247 5.83 20.05 5.80
N LEU A 248 7.03 20.08 6.38
CA LEU A 248 7.93 21.22 6.25
C LEU A 248 8.70 21.11 4.94
N TYR A 249 8.70 22.18 4.16
CA TYR A 249 9.45 22.30 2.93
C TYR A 249 10.71 23.13 3.14
N SER A 250 11.86 22.50 2.86
CA SER A 250 13.16 23.17 2.92
C SER A 250 13.95 22.76 1.68
N THR A 251 14.23 23.75 0.82
CA THR A 251 15.12 23.61 -0.35
C THR A 251 14.85 22.39 -1.26
N GLY A 252 13.59 22.13 -1.59
CA GLY A 252 13.21 21.03 -2.50
C GLY A 252 13.00 19.68 -1.80
N ILE A 253 13.05 19.65 -0.47
CA ILE A 253 12.83 18.45 0.34
C ILE A 253 11.62 18.69 1.25
N LEU A 254 10.75 17.68 1.33
CA LEU A 254 9.62 17.66 2.26
C LEU A 254 9.93 16.75 3.44
N HIS A 255 9.69 17.27 4.64
CA HIS A 255 9.77 16.55 5.90
C HIS A 255 8.37 16.38 6.47
N GLU A 256 7.86 15.15 6.49
CA GLU A 256 6.53 14.83 7.03
C GLU A 256 6.36 15.35 8.46
N LEU A 257 5.26 16.06 8.70
CA LEU A 257 4.81 16.46 10.03
C LEU A 257 3.89 15.38 10.57
N SER A 258 4.23 14.79 11.72
CA SER A 258 3.56 13.60 12.26
C SER A 258 2.44 13.90 13.28
N ASP A 259 2.05 15.16 13.45
CA ASP A 259 1.31 15.61 14.64
C ASP A 259 -0.16 15.14 14.72
N ASP A 260 -0.74 14.62 13.63
CA ASP A 260 -2.13 14.18 13.56
C ASP A 260 -2.34 12.69 13.22
N GLY A 261 -1.26 11.93 13.07
CA GLY A 261 -1.33 10.51 12.70
C GLY A 261 -1.60 10.22 11.21
N THR A 262 -1.57 11.22 10.33
CA THR A 262 -1.65 11.03 8.86
C THR A 262 -0.28 10.83 8.23
N ARG A 263 0.39 9.72 8.58
CA ARG A 263 1.64 9.32 7.91
C ARG A 263 1.33 8.72 6.54
N LEU A 264 2.15 9.03 5.53
CA LEU A 264 2.03 8.40 4.22
C LEU A 264 2.19 6.87 4.30
N PRO A 265 1.45 6.06 3.52
CA PRO A 265 1.66 4.62 3.43
C PRO A 265 3.10 4.25 3.04
N ASP A 266 3.63 3.19 3.61
CA ASP A 266 5.04 2.81 3.39
C ASP A 266 5.30 2.32 1.95
N GLN A 267 4.25 1.83 1.29
CA GLN A 267 4.22 1.36 -0.10
C GLN A 267 4.19 2.50 -1.14
N LEU A 268 4.28 3.77 -0.73
CA LEU A 268 4.47 4.88 -1.67
C LEU A 268 5.95 5.01 -2.06
N GLN A 269 6.26 4.69 -3.31
CA GLN A 269 7.52 5.00 -3.98
C GLN A 269 7.23 5.36 -5.45
N GLY A 270 8.04 6.24 -6.02
CA GLY A 270 7.91 6.69 -7.40
C GLY A 270 7.65 8.19 -7.53
N VAL A 271 7.17 8.60 -8.69
CA VAL A 271 6.86 9.99 -9.01
C VAL A 271 5.35 10.22 -8.97
N TYR A 272 4.95 11.21 -8.19
CA TYR A 272 3.57 11.61 -7.97
C TYR A 272 3.43 13.10 -8.19
N PHE A 273 2.19 13.58 -8.29
CA PHE A 273 1.91 15.00 -8.41
C PHE A 273 0.60 15.38 -7.73
N GLY A 274 0.45 16.68 -7.52
CA GLY A 274 -0.71 17.22 -6.84
C GLY A 274 -0.66 18.71 -6.63
N TRP A 275 -1.36 19.12 -5.59
CA TRP A 275 -1.49 20.50 -5.18
C TRP A 275 -0.80 20.69 -3.83
N ALA A 276 -0.17 21.84 -3.63
CA ALA A 276 0.35 22.24 -2.33
C ALA A 276 -0.18 23.63 -1.97
N ARG A 277 -0.51 23.82 -0.70
CA ARG A 277 -0.86 25.12 -0.11
C ARG A 277 0.30 25.59 0.75
N LEU A 278 0.85 26.77 0.43
CA LEU A 278 2.00 27.36 1.12
C LEU A 278 1.58 28.40 2.19
N ASP A 279 0.42 29.02 2.00
CA ASP A 279 -0.20 30.03 2.86
C ASP A 279 -1.72 30.06 2.55
N VAL A 280 -2.52 30.81 3.32
CA VAL A 280 -3.99 30.83 3.27
C VAL A 280 -4.54 30.99 1.85
N ASP A 281 -3.86 31.77 0.99
CA ASP A 281 -4.36 32.14 -0.34
C ASP A 281 -3.53 31.62 -1.52
N LYS A 282 -2.50 30.78 -1.29
CA LYS A 282 -1.58 30.35 -2.35
C LYS A 282 -1.58 28.84 -2.56
N ILE A 283 -2.21 28.41 -3.65
CA ILE A 283 -2.21 27.03 -4.14
C ILE A 283 -1.29 26.92 -5.35
N ILE A 284 -0.43 25.91 -5.33
CA ILE A 284 0.57 25.67 -6.37
C ILE A 284 0.51 24.22 -6.85
N LYS A 285 0.89 24.00 -8.11
CA LYS A 285 1.10 22.68 -8.67
C LYS A 285 2.46 22.14 -8.22
N ILE A 286 2.51 20.88 -7.82
CA ILE A 286 3.74 20.25 -7.33
C ILE A 286 3.91 18.86 -7.94
N VAL A 287 5.15 18.51 -8.25
CA VAL A 287 5.56 17.13 -8.55
C VAL A 287 6.52 16.68 -7.46
N ILE A 288 6.33 15.46 -6.99
CA ILE A 288 7.13 14.88 -5.90
C ILE A 288 7.71 13.54 -6.32
N SER A 289 8.90 13.25 -5.82
CA SER A 289 9.50 11.93 -5.88
C SER A 289 9.62 11.40 -4.47
N ILE A 290 9.14 10.17 -4.26
CA ILE A 290 9.20 9.47 -2.99
C ILE A 290 10.14 8.28 -3.15
N THR A 291 11.19 8.25 -2.32
CA THR A 291 12.19 7.18 -2.27
C THR A 291 12.48 6.74 -0.84
N TRP A 292 13.07 5.56 -0.70
CA TRP A 292 13.55 5.04 0.58
C TRP A 292 15.07 5.01 0.62
N GLU A 293 15.64 5.66 1.63
CA GLU A 293 17.08 5.68 1.86
C GLU A 293 17.44 4.86 3.09
N ARG A 294 18.51 4.08 2.99
CA ARG A 294 19.12 3.39 4.12
C ARG A 294 20.03 4.36 4.86
N LYS A 295 19.65 4.71 6.09
CA LYS A 295 20.54 5.36 7.06
C LYS A 295 21.14 4.29 7.97
N CYS A 296 22.35 4.52 8.49
CA CYS A 296 23.22 3.61 9.24
C CYS A 296 22.54 2.38 9.91
N CYS A 297 21.47 2.61 10.69
CA CYS A 297 20.68 1.57 11.38
C CYS A 297 19.16 1.71 11.21
N SER A 298 18.68 2.56 10.29
CA SER A 298 17.25 2.83 10.09
C SER A 298 16.94 3.20 8.65
N TYR A 299 15.71 2.93 8.21
CA TYR A 299 15.24 3.36 6.91
C TYR A 299 14.42 4.65 7.07
N GLY A 300 14.61 5.58 6.13
CA GLY A 300 13.88 6.82 6.11
C GLY A 300 13.34 7.09 4.72
N ARG A 301 12.10 7.55 4.65
CA ARG A 301 11.53 8.10 3.42
C ARG A 301 12.21 9.44 3.12
N LYS A 302 12.53 9.66 1.85
CA LYS A 302 12.94 10.94 1.31
C LYS A 302 11.90 11.37 0.29
N ILE A 303 11.39 12.58 0.48
CA ILE A 303 10.41 13.18 -0.41
C ILE A 303 11.07 14.41 -1.02
N GLN A 304 11.41 14.33 -2.31
CA GLN A 304 11.86 15.47 -3.09
C GLN A 304 10.66 16.10 -3.76
N ALA A 305 10.62 17.43 -3.77
CA ALA A 305 9.50 18.17 -4.32
C ALA A 305 9.99 19.27 -5.25
N PHE A 306 9.22 19.50 -6.32
CA PHE A 306 9.46 20.54 -7.30
C PHE A 306 8.17 21.32 -7.54
N ILE A 307 8.24 22.64 -7.34
CA ILE A 307 7.12 23.55 -7.59
C ILE A 307 7.07 23.85 -9.08
N ILE A 308 5.97 23.48 -9.73
CA ILE A 308 5.78 23.71 -11.17
C ILE A 308 5.57 25.21 -11.41
N ASN A 309 6.28 25.76 -12.38
CA ASN A 309 6.25 27.20 -12.74
C ASN A 309 6.61 28.16 -11.58
N GLY A 310 7.31 27.68 -10.54
CA GLY A 310 7.82 28.48 -9.42
C GLY A 310 9.33 28.36 -9.23
N SER A 311 9.95 29.30 -8.49
CA SER A 311 11.35 29.19 -8.07
C SER A 311 11.47 28.31 -6.83
N ASN A 312 12.25 27.22 -6.90
CA ASN A 312 12.57 26.39 -5.73
C ASN A 312 13.66 27.00 -4.84
N GLU A 313 14.26 28.12 -5.27
CA GLU A 313 15.37 28.77 -4.58
C GLU A 313 14.88 29.62 -3.39
N ASN A 314 15.53 29.47 -2.24
CA ASN A 314 15.40 30.31 -1.04
C ASN A 314 14.10 30.20 -0.20
N VAL A 315 13.38 29.07 -0.29
CA VAL A 315 12.29 28.77 0.66
C VAL A 315 12.82 27.83 1.75
N TYR A 316 12.70 28.26 3.00
CA TYR A 316 13.19 27.53 4.17
C TYR A 316 12.08 27.41 5.21
N ASP A 317 11.85 26.19 5.68
CA ASP A 317 10.99 25.85 6.83
C ASP A 317 9.54 26.34 6.70
N GLU A 318 9.01 26.36 5.46
CA GLU A 318 7.59 26.67 5.22
C GLU A 318 6.74 25.42 5.41
N GLU A 319 5.67 25.52 6.19
CA GLU A 319 4.67 24.45 6.31
C GLU A 319 3.86 24.38 5.01
N MET A 320 3.75 23.18 4.45
CA MET A 320 2.93 22.88 3.29
C MET A 320 1.87 21.85 3.65
N GLU A 321 0.65 22.11 3.18
CA GLU A 321 -0.38 21.09 3.09
C GLU A 321 -0.44 20.58 1.65
N LEU A 322 -0.23 19.29 1.47
CA LEU A 322 -0.21 18.66 0.15
C LEU A 322 -1.42 17.78 -0.04
N LEU A 323 -1.90 17.78 -1.27
CA LEU A 323 -2.87 16.84 -1.78
C LEU A 323 -2.32 16.16 -3.01
N ILE A 324 -1.90 14.91 -2.85
CA ILE A 324 -1.40 14.06 -3.94
C ILE A 324 -2.60 13.43 -4.64
N VAL A 325 -2.72 13.63 -5.95
CA VAL A 325 -3.91 13.23 -6.74
C VAL A 325 -3.58 12.33 -7.93
N GLY A 326 -2.30 12.22 -8.29
CA GLY A 326 -1.88 11.40 -9.40
C GLY A 326 -0.52 10.75 -9.24
N PHE A 327 -0.35 9.66 -9.97
CA PHE A 327 0.86 8.87 -10.08
C PHE A 327 1.35 8.89 -11.53
N ILE A 328 2.67 9.05 -11.74
CA ILE A 328 3.27 9.07 -13.08
C ILE A 328 3.95 7.74 -13.35
N ARG A 329 4.87 7.34 -12.47
CA ARG A 329 5.68 6.13 -12.66
C ARG A 329 6.32 5.66 -11.37
N GLY A 330 6.62 4.36 -11.34
CA GLY A 330 7.40 3.73 -10.28
C GLY A 330 8.88 4.06 -10.34
N SER A 331 9.65 3.48 -9.42
CA SER A 331 11.11 3.52 -9.47
C SER A 331 11.63 2.61 -10.58
N SER A 332 12.48 3.14 -11.47
CA SER A 332 13.13 2.30 -12.49
C SER A 332 14.18 1.40 -11.82
N CYS A 333 14.03 0.09 -11.93
CA CYS A 333 14.91 -0.92 -11.32
C CYS A 333 16.31 -1.03 -11.98
N MET A 334 16.75 -0.02 -12.75
CA MET A 334 18.05 -0.05 -13.43
C MET A 334 19.13 0.61 -12.57
N GLY A 335 19.80 -0.22 -11.75
CA GLY A 335 21.00 0.13 -11.00
C GLY A 335 20.81 0.10 -9.48
N ASN A 336 21.90 -0.13 -8.75
CA ASN A 336 21.97 -0.22 -7.27
C ASN A 336 21.60 1.07 -6.51
N THR A 337 20.98 2.04 -7.18
CA THR A 337 20.53 3.30 -6.59
C THR A 337 19.02 3.38 -6.73
N ASN A 338 18.29 3.19 -5.62
CA ASN A 338 16.82 3.39 -5.53
C ASN A 338 16.40 4.87 -5.67
N ASN A 339 17.17 5.67 -6.41
CA ASN A 339 16.90 7.08 -6.61
C ASN A 339 15.93 7.24 -7.77
N VAL A 340 14.80 7.86 -7.47
CA VAL A 340 13.83 8.34 -8.45
C VAL A 340 14.05 9.84 -8.57
N GLU A 341 14.76 10.28 -9.61
CA GLU A 341 14.89 11.71 -9.89
C GLU A 341 13.68 12.20 -10.69
N ILE A 342 13.25 13.43 -10.41
CA ILE A 342 12.17 14.10 -11.14
C ILE A 342 12.76 14.65 -12.45
N THR A 343 12.26 14.14 -13.58
CA THR A 343 12.67 14.57 -14.92
C THR A 343 11.84 15.75 -15.42
N ASP A 344 12.27 16.39 -16.52
CA ASP A 344 11.46 17.43 -17.16
C ASP A 344 10.18 16.88 -17.79
N GLU A 345 10.18 15.63 -18.23
CA GLU A 345 8.98 14.95 -18.73
C GLU A 345 7.95 14.72 -17.61
N ASP A 346 8.40 14.38 -16.40
CA ASP A 346 7.52 14.25 -15.23
C ASP A 346 6.85 15.59 -14.89
N LYS A 347 7.60 16.70 -14.97
CA LYS A 347 7.07 18.06 -14.74
C LYS A 347 6.02 18.44 -15.78
N LEU A 348 6.30 18.20 -17.07
CA LEU A 348 5.37 18.47 -18.16
C LEU A 348 4.09 17.63 -18.04
N THR A 349 4.25 16.35 -17.69
CA THR A 349 3.14 15.42 -17.45
C THR A 349 2.25 15.92 -16.30
N ALA A 350 2.86 16.27 -15.17
CA ALA A 350 2.14 16.79 -14.00
C ALA A 350 1.42 18.11 -14.32
N ASP A 351 2.08 19.06 -14.99
CA ASP A 351 1.49 20.36 -15.32
C ASP A 351 0.25 20.21 -16.21
N ALA A 352 0.36 19.41 -17.27
CA ALA A 352 -0.74 19.13 -18.19
C ALA A 352 -1.87 18.32 -17.53
N ALA A 353 -1.53 17.36 -16.66
CA ALA A 353 -2.53 16.54 -15.98
C ALA A 353 -3.35 17.35 -14.96
N LEU A 354 -2.71 18.24 -14.20
CA LEU A 354 -3.39 19.04 -13.16
C LEU A 354 -4.43 20.03 -13.71
N ASP A 355 -4.38 20.36 -15.00
CA ASP A 355 -5.41 21.18 -15.66
C ASP A 355 -6.66 20.38 -16.06
N LEU A 356 -6.65 19.05 -15.89
CA LEU A 356 -7.78 18.19 -16.26
C LEU A 356 -8.77 18.01 -15.09
N PRO A 357 -10.09 17.94 -15.36
CA PRO A 357 -11.12 17.78 -14.31
C PRO A 357 -10.99 16.55 -13.40
N VAL A 358 -10.29 15.50 -13.84
CA VAL A 358 -10.09 14.28 -13.03
C VAL A 358 -9.04 14.47 -11.93
N PHE A 359 -8.11 15.41 -12.12
CA PHE A 359 -7.05 15.77 -11.16
C PHE A 359 -7.29 17.14 -10.52
N SER A 360 -8.38 17.83 -10.89
CA SER A 360 -8.63 19.21 -10.49
C SER A 360 -8.98 19.35 -9.01
N GLN A 361 -8.72 20.55 -8.51
CA GLN A 361 -8.96 20.93 -7.13
C GLN A 361 -10.45 20.86 -6.73
N ASP A 362 -11.39 21.10 -7.67
CA ASP A 362 -12.83 21.15 -7.34
C ASP A 362 -13.42 19.80 -6.91
N LYS A 363 -12.89 18.69 -7.43
CA LYS A 363 -13.21 17.34 -6.91
C LYS A 363 -12.54 17.05 -5.57
N CYS A 364 -11.51 17.82 -5.22
CA CYS A 364 -10.74 17.71 -4.00
C CYS A 364 -11.25 18.62 -2.88
N ASN A 365 -12.00 19.67 -3.20
CA ASN A 365 -12.59 20.63 -2.25
C ASN A 365 -13.61 19.97 -1.31
N SER A 366 -14.19 18.81 -1.64
CA SER A 366 -15.02 18.02 -0.71
C SER A 366 -14.23 17.41 0.46
N PHE A 367 -12.89 17.35 0.35
CA PHE A 367 -12.00 16.85 1.39
C PHE A 367 -11.38 17.97 2.23
N LEU A 368 -11.72 19.24 1.93
CA LEU A 368 -11.11 20.43 2.51
C LEU A 368 -12.16 21.55 2.64
N PRO A 369 -13.01 21.55 3.70
CA PRO A 369 -13.97 22.63 3.93
C PRO A 369 -13.31 24.01 4.05
N GLU A 370 -12.04 24.05 4.50
CA GLU A 370 -11.24 25.26 4.66
C GLU A 370 -10.61 25.77 3.36
N PHE A 371 -10.59 24.98 2.28
CA PHE A 371 -10.08 25.43 0.96
C PHE A 371 -11.13 26.21 0.15
N ALA A 372 -12.42 26.11 0.50
CA ALA A 372 -13.52 26.75 -0.24
C ALA A 372 -13.75 28.23 0.15
N ALA A 373 -13.14 28.72 1.23
CA ALA A 373 -13.48 30.02 1.83
C ALA A 373 -12.86 31.25 1.12
N GLY A 374 -12.05 31.06 0.08
CA GLY A 374 -11.28 32.14 -0.54
C GLY A 374 -11.97 32.93 -1.65
N ASP A 375 -13.09 32.46 -2.23
CA ASP A 375 -13.56 33.01 -3.52
C ASP A 375 -15.05 33.38 -3.58
N SER A 376 -15.69 33.65 -2.44
CA SER A 376 -17.10 34.07 -2.40
C SER A 376 -17.34 35.42 -1.72
N THR A 377 -16.52 36.44 -2.02
CA THR A 377 -16.91 37.83 -1.78
C THR A 377 -16.38 38.75 -2.86
N GLN A 378 -16.94 38.69 -4.07
CA GLN A 378 -17.06 39.88 -4.92
C GLN A 378 -18.11 39.67 -6.02
N THR A 379 -19.17 40.48 -5.94
CA THR A 379 -20.13 40.91 -6.99
C THR A 379 -21.62 40.66 -6.69
N LYS A 380 -22.17 41.42 -5.73
CA LYS A 380 -23.50 42.03 -5.89
C LYS A 380 -23.49 43.44 -5.29
N ASN A 381 -23.14 44.41 -6.14
CA ASN A 381 -23.51 45.82 -5.96
C ASN A 381 -24.11 46.31 -7.28
N LYS A 382 -25.43 46.20 -7.40
CA LYS A 382 -26.33 47.26 -7.88
C LYS A 382 -27.79 46.83 -7.71
#